data_AF-A0A497J9I4-F1
#
_entry.id   AF-A0A497J9I4-F1
#
_cell.length_a   1.000
_cell.length_b   1.000
_cell.length_c   1.000
_cell.angle_alpha   90.00
_cell.angle_beta   90.00
_cell.angle_gamma   90.00
#
_symmetry.space_group_name_H-M   'P 1'
#
loop_
_entity.id
_entity.type
_entity.pdbx_description
1 polymer ?
#
loop_
_entity_poly.entity_id
_entity_poly.type
_entity_poly.pdbx_seq_one_letter_code
_entity_poly.pdbx_strand_id
1 'polypeptide(L)' 'MKGIAHVIGISKKMEDTDAIAYLEYHRHMQTIKLQRLRKELSATEGAIETLEEEIKRRKDKEKANRE' A
#
# COMPACT_ATOMS: atom_id res chain seq x y z
N MET A 1 10.15 1.95 10.59
CA MET A 1 9.26 1.13 11.44
C MET A 1 10.04 -0.08 11.90
N LYS A 2 10.24 -0.25 13.21
CA LYS A 2 10.78 -1.52 13.72
C LYS A 2 9.75 -2.63 13.44
N GLY A 3 10.21 -3.85 13.16
CA GLY A 3 9.32 -4.95 12.80
C GLY A 3 8.33 -5.30 13.90
N ILE A 4 7.21 -5.95 13.56
CA ILE A 4 6.18 -6.37 14.53
C ILE A 4 6.76 -7.20 15.68
N ALA A 5 7.77 -8.03 15.40
CA ALA A 5 8.49 -8.78 16.42
C ALA A 5 9.14 -7.89 17.50
N HIS A 6 9.63 -6.71 17.13
CA HIS A 6 10.19 -5.75 18.08
C HIS A 6 9.10 -5.08 18.93
N VAL A 7 7.97 -4.74 18.32
CA VAL A 7 6.80 -4.17 19.03
C VAL A 7 6.28 -5.16 20.07
N ILE A 8 6.09 -6.43 19.68
CA ILE A 8 5.68 -7.49 20.61
C ILE A 8 6.75 -7.73 21.69
N GLY A 9 8.03 -7.64 21.34
CA GLY A 9 9.12 -7.77 22.30
C GLY A 9 9.13 -6.68 23.37
N ILE A 10 8.71 -5.45 23.03
CA ILE A 10 8.56 -4.35 23.98
C ILE A 10 7.36 -4.58 24.90
N SER A 11 6.20 -4.96 24.34
CA SER A 11 4.97 -5.12 25.13
C SER A 11 5.10 -6.17 26.23
N LYS A 12 5.93 -7.20 26.03
CA LYS A 12 6.23 -8.24 27.04
C LYS A 12 6.96 -7.72 28.29
N LYS A 13 7.48 -6.50 28.27
CA LYS A 13 8.20 -5.87 29.39
C LYS A 13 7.37 -4.82 30.11
N MET A 14 6.10 -4.68 29.73
CA MET A 14 5.17 -3.68 30.24
C MET A 14 4.10 -4.37 31.11
N GLU A 15 3.51 -3.61 32.02
CA GLU A 15 2.27 -4.02 32.70
C GLU A 15 1.15 -4.22 31.67
N ASP A 16 0.21 -5.13 31.95
CA ASP A 16 -0.78 -5.58 30.96
C ASP A 16 -1.59 -4.42 30.36
N THR A 17 -2.00 -3.45 31.18
CA THR A 17 -2.76 -2.29 30.71
C THR A 17 -1.95 -1.43 29.73
N ASP A 18 -0.68 -1.17 30.04
CA ASP A 18 0.21 -0.38 29.19
C ASP A 18 0.59 -1.15 27.91
N ALA A 19 0.80 -2.46 28.02
CA ALA A 19 1.05 -3.35 26.90
C ALA A 19 -0.12 -3.33 25.91
N ILE A 20 -1.37 -3.39 26.40
CA ILE A 20 -2.58 -3.32 25.56
C ILE A 20 -2.62 -1.97 24.84
N ALA A 21 -2.53 -0.85 25.55
CA ALA A 21 -2.58 0.48 24.95
C ALA A 21 -1.48 0.68 23.90
N TYR A 22 -0.26 0.19 24.18
CA TYR A 22 0.86 0.22 23.26
C TYR A 22 0.60 -0.59 21.98
N LEU A 23 0.06 -1.80 22.11
CA LEU A 23 -0.25 -2.66 20.96
C LEU A 23 -1.41 -2.11 20.14
N GLU A 24 -2.43 -1.54 20.77
CA GLU A 24 -3.56 -0.89 20.09
C GLU A 24 -3.11 0.31 19.26
N TYR A 25 -2.24 1.15 19.80
CA TYR A 25 -1.62 2.25 19.06
C TYR A 25 -0.90 1.74 17.80
N HIS A 26 -0.04 0.72 17.96
CA HIS A 26 0.69 0.16 16.82
C HIS A 26 -0.22 -0.51 15.79
N ARG A 27 -1.28 -1.21 16.23
CA ARG A 27 -2.31 -1.75 15.36
C ARG A 27 -3.00 -0.64 14.56
N HIS A 28 -3.40 0.44 15.23
CA HIS A 28 -4.04 1.58 14.57
C HIS A 28 -3.15 2.21 13.49
N MET A 29 -1.86 2.38 13.79
CA MET A 29 -0.89 2.89 12.81
C MET A 29 -0.75 1.97 11.58
N GLN A 30 -0.78 0.64 11.76
CA GLN A 30 -0.78 -0.28 10.63
C GLN A 30 -2.07 -0.21 9.81
N THR A 31 -3.22 -0.01 10.46
CA THR A 31 -4.51 0.18 9.78
C THR A 31 -4.49 1.42 8.88
N ILE A 32 -4.02 2.57 9.39
CA ILE A 32 -3.87 3.80 8.59
C ILE A 32 -2.93 3.56 7.41
N LYS A 33 -1.78 2.92 7.65
CA LYS A 33 -0.83 2.60 6.60
C LYS A 33 -1.46 1.73 5.51
N LEU A 34 -2.21 0.70 5.90
CA LEU A 34 -2.91 -0.19 4.98
C LEU A 34 -3.92 0.57 4.13
N GLN A 35 -4.71 1.46 4.73
CA GLN A 35 -5.65 2.29 3.98
C GLN A 35 -4.95 3.18 2.95
N ARG A 36 -3.81 3.78 3.31
CA ARG A 36 -3.01 4.59 2.38
C ARG A 36 -2.46 3.74 1.23
N LEU A 37 -1.86 2.59 1.55
CA LEU A 37 -1.31 1.68 0.54
C LEU A 37 -2.37 1.17 -0.42
N ARG A 38 -3.60 0.91 0.06
CA ARG A 38 -4.72 0.51 -0.82
C ARG A 38 -5.09 1.61 -1.82
N LYS A 39 -5.08 2.88 -1.38
CA LYS A 39 -5.30 4.02 -2.28
C LYS A 39 -4.18 4.16 -3.30
N GLU A 40 -2.93 4.05 -2.86
CA GLU A 40 -1.75 4.09 -3.73
C GLU A 40 -1.76 2.95 -4.75
N LEU A 41 -2.13 1.73 -4.33
CA LEU A 41 -2.29 0.58 -5.21
C LEU A 41 -3.35 0.85 -6.28
N SER A 42 -4.56 1.22 -5.88
CA SER A 42 -5.66 1.48 -6.81
C SER A 42 -5.33 2.61 -7.80
N ALA A 43 -4.67 3.67 -7.34
CA ALA A 43 -4.23 4.76 -8.21
C ALA A 43 -3.17 4.29 -9.22
N THR A 44 -2.26 3.42 -8.79
CA THR A 44 -1.21 2.85 -9.66
C THR A 44 -1.81 1.91 -10.70
N GLU A 45 -2.76 1.06 -10.29
CA GLU A 45 -3.49 0.17 -11.21
C GLU A 45 -4.20 0.98 -12.30
N GLY A 46 -4.95 2.03 -11.93
CA GLY A 46 -5.61 2.91 -12.91
C GLY A 46 -4.64 3.66 -13.83
N ALA A 47 -3.47 4.06 -13.32
CA ALA A 47 -2.43 4.67 -14.15
C ALA A 47 -1.85 3.68 -15.18
N ILE A 48 -1.65 2.42 -14.79
CA ILE A 48 -1.21 1.36 -15.70
C ILE A 48 -2.25 1.15 -16.81
N GLU A 49 -3.52 0.98 -16.44
CA GLU A 49 -4.62 0.78 -17.41
C GLU A 49 -4.68 1.93 -18.43
N THR A 50 -4.62 3.18 -17.95
CA THR A 50 -4.60 4.37 -18.81
C THR A 50 -3.41 4.38 -19.78
N LEU A 51 -2.23 3.97 -19.31
CA LEU A 51 -1.04 3.87 -20.14
C LEU A 51 -1.17 2.76 -21.20
N GLU A 52 -1.72 1.61 -20.82
CA GLU A 52 -1.94 0.49 -21.73
C GLU A 52 -2.91 0.86 -22.87
N GLU A 53 -4.00 1.56 -22.56
CA GLU A 53 -4.95 2.07 -23.56
C GLU A 53 -4.27 3.04 -24.54
N GLU A 54 -3.48 3.99 -24.04
CA GLU A 54 -2.76 4.95 -24.88
C GLU A 54 -1.70 4.27 -25.75
N ILE A 55 -0.97 3.30 -25.19
CA ILE A 55 0.01 2.49 -25.94
C ILE A 55 -0.70 1.74 -27.08
N LYS A 56 -1.83 1.10 -26.79
CA LYS A 56 -2.63 0.40 -27.81
C LYS A 56 -3.07 1.35 -28.92
N ARG A 57 -3.64 2.50 -28.56
CA ARG A 57 -4.08 3.52 -29.53
C ARG A 57 -2.94 4.00 -30.43
N ARG A 58 -1.73 4.17 -29.88
CA ARG A 58 -0.55 4.57 -30.67
C ARG A 58 -0.08 3.47 -31.61
N LYS A 59 -0.06 2.21 -31.16
CA LYS A 59 0.28 1.06 -32.00
C LYS A 59 -0.69 0.91 -33.17
N ASP A 60 -2.00 1.08 -32.93
CA ASP A 60 -3.01 0.99 -33.98
C ASP A 60 -2.84 2.11 -35.03
N LYS A 61 -2.55 3.34 -34.59
CA LYS A 61 -2.24 4.46 -35.50
C LYS A 61 -0.97 4.25 -36.31
N GLU A 62 0.08 3.74 -35.68
CA GLU A 62 1.33 3.43 -36.37
C GLU A 62 1.12 2.39 -37.46
N LYS A 63 0.32 1.35 -37.17
CA LYS A 63 -0.03 0.33 -38.17
C LYS A 63 -0.82 0.93 -39.34
N ALA A 64 -1.85 1.72 -39.06
CA ALA A 64 -2.68 2.36 -40.09
C ALA A 64 -1.91 3.33 -41.00
N ASN A 65 -0.83 3.96 -40.49
CA ASN A 65 0.00 4.87 -41.28
C ASN A 65 1.06 4.15 -42.15
N ARG A 66 1.27 2.85 -41.94
CA ARG A 66 2.22 2.02 -42.71
C ARG A 66 1.56 1.20 -43.81
N GLU A 67 0.23 1.12 -43.81
CA GLU A 67 -0.62 0.48 -44.83
C GLU A 67 -1.10 1.52 -45.84
#